data_AF-A0A5C6X8L2-F1
#
_entry.id   AF-A0A5C6X8L2-F1
#
_cell.length_a   1.000
_cell.length_b   1.000
_cell.length_c   1.000
_cell.angle_alpha   90.00
_cell.angle_beta   90.00
_cell.angle_gamma   90.00
#
_symmetry.space_group_name_H-M   'P 1'
#
loop_
_entity.id
_entity.type
_entity.pdbx_description
1 polymer ?
#
loop_
_entity_poly.entity_id
_entity_poly.type
_entity_poly.pdbx_seq_one_letter_code
_entity_poly.pdbx_strand_id
1 'polypeptide(L)'
;MRKDIEIPQAKNINIVAVKEWDEELAADLWTVYFVNNKEEEIDTVLVMSRGNTEDKTTTTLRRNLGNVAPKSFAKVEFISDEVLGFTNEYLVTFFAENKLFEQ
;
A
#
# COMPACT_ATOMS: atom_id res chain seq x y z
N MET A 1 0.13 18.95 -17.52
CA MET A 1 0.66 17.61 -17.88
C MET A 1 1.15 17.65 -19.33
N ARG A 2 2.39 17.23 -19.60
CA ARG A 2 2.93 17.14 -20.97
C ARG A 2 2.28 15.94 -21.67
N LYS A 3 1.90 16.11 -22.94
CA LYS A 3 1.06 15.15 -23.68
C LYS A 3 1.79 13.88 -24.16
N ASP A 4 3.09 13.77 -23.89
CA ASP A 4 3.97 12.76 -24.52
C ASP A 4 4.70 11.88 -23.48
N ILE A 5 4.03 11.51 -22.38
CA ILE A 5 4.60 10.61 -21.36
C ILE A 5 3.75 9.34 -21.29
N GLU A 6 4.36 8.18 -21.58
CA GLU A 6 3.77 6.88 -21.30
C GLU A 6 3.89 6.59 -19.80
N ILE A 7 2.76 6.52 -19.10
CA ILE A 7 2.71 6.10 -17.70
C ILE A 7 2.70 4.58 -17.66
N PRO A 8 3.74 3.93 -17.11
CA PRO A 8 3.81 2.49 -17.10
C PRO A 8 2.79 1.93 -16.10
N GLN A 9 2.02 0.93 -16.52
CA GLN A 9 0.99 0.32 -15.67
C GLN A 9 1.63 -0.61 -14.63
N ALA A 10 1.35 -0.37 -13.35
CA ALA A 10 1.72 -1.30 -12.28
C ALA A 10 0.94 -2.61 -12.44
N LYS A 11 1.67 -3.72 -12.66
CA LYS A 11 1.13 -5.08 -12.74
C LYS A 11 1.90 -6.01 -11.81
N ASN A 12 1.24 -7.04 -11.31
CA ASN A 12 1.80 -8.04 -10.39
C ASN A 12 2.28 -7.44 -9.05
N ILE A 13 1.63 -6.38 -8.61
CA ILE A 13 1.71 -5.89 -7.23
C ILE A 13 0.29 -5.77 -6.68
N ASN A 14 0.15 -5.90 -5.36
CA ASN A 14 -1.16 -5.84 -4.72
C ASN A 14 -1.07 -5.20 -3.34
N ILE A 15 -2.13 -4.49 -2.96
CA ILE A 15 -2.44 -4.18 -1.56
C ILE A 15 -3.46 -5.21 -1.08
N VAL A 16 -3.16 -5.86 0.05
CA VAL A 16 -4.00 -6.92 0.61
C VAL A 16 -4.25 -6.62 2.09
N ALA A 17 -5.50 -6.71 2.51
CA ALA A 17 -5.88 -6.67 3.92
C ALA A 17 -6.14 -8.11 4.42
N VAL A 18 -5.50 -8.49 5.53
CA VAL A 18 -5.62 -9.80 6.16
C VAL A 18 -6.03 -9.61 7.61
N LYS A 19 -7.01 -10.37 8.08
CA LYS A 19 -7.37 -10.39 9.50
C LYS A 19 -6.42 -11.35 10.23
N GLU A 20 -5.59 -10.81 11.12
CA GLU A 20 -4.58 -11.56 11.88
C GLU A 20 -4.71 -11.31 13.38
N TRP A 21 -4.36 -12.30 14.19
CA TRP A 21 -4.31 -12.15 15.65
C TRP A 21 -3.06 -11.38 16.04
N ASP A 22 -3.22 -10.28 16.75
CA ASP A 22 -2.12 -9.51 17.34
C ASP A 22 -1.91 -9.92 18.80
N GLU A 23 -0.71 -10.39 19.13
CA GLU A 23 -0.39 -10.88 20.48
C GLU A 23 -0.30 -9.77 21.52
N GLU A 24 0.12 -8.56 21.13
CA GLU A 24 0.31 -7.44 22.05
C GLU A 24 -1.02 -6.82 22.46
N LEU A 25 -1.94 -6.70 21.51
CA LEU A 25 -3.28 -6.14 21.71
C LEU A 25 -4.32 -7.20 22.08
N ALA A 26 -3.95 -8.49 22.00
CA ALA A 26 -4.83 -9.63 22.25
C ALA A 26 -6.18 -9.50 21.50
N ALA A 27 -6.09 -9.16 20.22
CA ALA A 27 -7.24 -8.89 19.37
C ALA A 27 -6.97 -9.29 17.91
N ASP A 28 -8.04 -9.58 17.16
CA ASP A 28 -7.93 -9.70 15.72
C ASP A 28 -7.86 -8.31 15.08
N LEU A 29 -6.82 -8.04 14.30
CA LEU A 29 -6.64 -6.79 13.57
C LEU A 29 -6.66 -7.04 12.07
N TRP A 30 -7.19 -6.06 11.34
CA TRP A 30 -7.00 -6.00 9.89
C TRP A 30 -5.63 -5.38 9.61
N THR A 31 -4.70 -6.18 9.09
CA THR A 31 -3.37 -5.72 8.69
C THR A 31 -3.26 -5.63 7.18
N VAL A 32 -2.77 -4.50 6.70
CA VAL A 32 -2.56 -4.22 5.29
C VAL A 32 -1.10 -4.49 4.92
N TYR A 33 -0.94 -5.19 3.80
CA TYR A 33 0.34 -5.59 3.24
C TYR A 33 0.44 -5.13 1.79
N PHE A 34 1.64 -4.69 1.42
CA PHE A 34 2.06 -4.59 0.03
C PHE A 34 2.68 -5.93 -0.38
N VAL A 35 2.26 -6.48 -1.51
CA VAL A 35 2.73 -7.76 -2.04
C VAL A 35 3.40 -7.52 -3.38
N ASN A 36 4.70 -7.86 -3.46
CA ASN A 36 5.44 -7.92 -4.70
C ASN A 36 5.32 -9.32 -5.31
N ASN A 37 4.43 -9.48 -6.29
CA ASN A 37 4.28 -10.74 -7.04
C ASN A 37 5.15 -10.79 -8.31
N LYS A 38 6.05 -9.83 -8.52
CA LYS A 38 7.03 -9.86 -9.61
C LYS A 38 8.14 -10.87 -9.34
N GLU A 39 8.90 -11.17 -10.39
CA GLU A 39 10.14 -11.96 -10.30
C GLU A 39 11.35 -11.07 -9.95
N GLU A 40 11.20 -9.75 -10.03
CA GLU A 40 12.22 -8.76 -9.72
C GLU A 40 11.97 -8.05 -8.36
N GLU A 41 13.05 -7.51 -7.78
CA GLU A 41 12.97 -6.59 -6.65
C GLU A 41 12.32 -5.28 -7.09
N ILE A 42 11.53 -4.69 -6.20
CA ILE A 42 10.97 -3.36 -6.38
C ILE A 42 11.66 -2.40 -5.43
N ASP A 43 12.15 -1.29 -5.97
CA ASP A 43 12.90 -0.28 -5.24
C ASP A 43 12.01 0.83 -4.70
N THR A 44 12.32 1.31 -3.49
CA THR A 44 11.73 2.53 -2.90
C THR A 44 10.20 2.54 -2.97
N VAL A 45 9.55 1.53 -2.39
CA VAL A 45 8.09 1.45 -2.31
C VAL A 45 7.57 2.45 -1.29
N LEU A 46 6.73 3.37 -1.77
CA LEU A 46 6.01 4.34 -0.95
C LEU A 46 4.50 4.05 -1.03
N VAL A 47 3.88 3.89 0.13
CA VAL A 47 2.43 3.70 0.24
C VAL A 47 1.84 4.90 0.97
N MET A 48 0.89 5.56 0.32
CA MET A 48 0.05 6.58 0.95
C MET A 48 -1.31 6.00 1.27
N SER A 49 -1.77 6.16 2.51
CA SER A 49 -3.10 5.73 2.92
C SER A 49 -3.94 6.91 3.39
N ARG A 50 -5.23 6.87 3.07
CA ARG A 50 -6.25 7.80 3.55
C ARG A 50 -7.61 7.12 3.54
N GLY A 51 -8.51 7.58 4.39
CA GLY A 51 -9.90 7.13 4.44
C GLY A 51 -10.85 8.30 4.24
N ASN A 52 -11.98 8.05 3.59
CA ASN A 52 -13.06 9.03 3.47
C ASN A 52 -14.45 8.42 3.66
N THR A 53 -15.36 9.21 4.24
CA THR A 53 -16.81 9.04 4.18
C THR A 53 -17.41 10.18 3.34
N GLU A 54 -18.73 10.40 3.39
CA GLU A 54 -19.37 11.56 2.76
C GLU A 54 -18.95 12.89 3.41
N ASP A 55 -18.70 12.90 4.71
CA ASP A 55 -18.53 14.09 5.55
C ASP A 55 -17.15 14.20 6.23
N LYS A 56 -16.36 13.13 6.25
CA LYS A 56 -15.08 13.06 6.97
C LYS A 56 -13.96 12.50 6.11
N THR A 57 -12.76 12.96 6.42
CA THR A 57 -11.52 12.41 5.88
C THR A 57 -10.55 12.13 7.02
N THR A 58 -9.78 11.06 6.90
CA THR A 58 -8.69 10.78 7.83
C THR A 58 -7.42 11.54 7.41
N THR A 59 -6.43 11.55 8.31
CA THR A 59 -5.11 12.09 7.96
C THR A 59 -4.45 11.20 6.92
N THR A 60 -3.80 11.80 5.92
CA THR A 60 -3.00 11.04 4.96
C THR A 60 -1.70 10.56 5.60
N LEU A 61 -1.53 9.25 5.71
CA LEU A 61 -0.30 8.64 6.18
C LEU A 61 0.60 8.29 4.99
N ARG A 62 1.92 8.30 5.23
CA ARG A 62 2.94 7.96 4.24
C ARG A 62 3.91 6.98 4.84
N ARG A 63 3.98 5.78 4.28
CA ARG A 63 4.87 4.71 4.70
C ARG A 63 5.91 4.47 3.61
N ASN A 64 7.17 4.51 3.99
CA ASN A 64 8.27 4.08 3.15
C ASN A 64 8.60 2.64 3.54
N LEU A 65 8.41 1.70 2.61
CA LEU A 65 8.69 0.28 2.81
C LEU A 65 10.09 -0.10 2.32
N GLY A 66 10.83 0.83 1.71
CA GLY A 66 12.15 0.56 1.13
C GLY A 66 12.06 -0.37 -0.07
N ASN A 67 13.04 -1.26 -0.18
CA ASN A 67 13.08 -2.27 -1.24
C ASN A 67 12.29 -3.50 -0.82
N VAL A 68 11.52 -4.06 -1.75
CA VAL A 68 10.70 -5.26 -1.52
C VAL A 68 11.14 -6.34 -2.49
N ALA A 69 11.70 -7.42 -1.95
CA ALA A 69 12.25 -8.54 -2.70
C ALA A 69 11.20 -9.21 -3.61
N PRO A 70 11.61 -9.96 -4.65
CA PRO A 70 10.71 -10.77 -5.46
C PRO A 70 9.84 -11.71 -4.62
N LYS A 71 8.60 -11.95 -5.05
CA LYS A 71 7.67 -12.92 -4.41
C LYS A 71 7.56 -12.76 -2.89
N SER A 72 7.58 -11.52 -2.42
CA SER A 72 7.58 -11.19 -1.00
C SER A 72 6.54 -10.11 -0.68
N PHE A 73 6.44 -9.76 0.59
CA PHE A 73 5.50 -8.76 1.06
C PHE A 73 6.12 -7.89 2.16
N ALA A 74 5.56 -6.70 2.34
CA ALA A 74 5.92 -5.77 3.40
C ALA A 74 4.66 -5.26 4.11
N LYS A 75 4.69 -5.22 5.44
CA LYS A 75 3.59 -4.67 6.26
C LYS A 75 3.50 -3.17 6.04
N VAL A 76 2.29 -2.67 5.75
CA VAL A 76 2.02 -1.24 5.57
C VAL A 76 1.55 -0.63 6.89
N GLU A 77 0.43 -1.12 7.39
CA GLU A 77 -0.21 -0.66 8.63
C GLU A 77 -1.28 -1.66 9.08
N PHE A 78 -1.77 -1.51 10.31
CA PHE A 78 -3.06 -2.09 10.70
C PHE A 78 -4.16 -1.03 10.58
N ILE A 79 -5.38 -1.47 10.32
CA ILE A 79 -6.57 -0.63 10.24
C ILE A 79 -7.19 -0.58 11.64
N SER A 80 -7.29 0.60 12.24
CA SER A 80 -7.98 0.75 13.51
C SER A 80 -9.50 0.64 13.33
N ASP A 81 -10.20 0.17 14.36
CA ASP A 81 -11.66 0.02 14.33
C ASP A 81 -12.38 1.34 14.01
N GLU A 82 -11.82 2.47 14.43
CA GLU A 82 -12.35 3.81 14.19
C GLU A 82 -12.42 4.17 12.70
N VAL A 83 -11.60 3.55 11.85
CA VAL A 83 -11.54 3.83 10.41
C VAL A 83 -12.05 2.69 9.53
N LEU A 84 -12.51 1.57 10.11
CA LEU A 84 -13.12 0.46 9.37
C LEU A 84 -14.38 0.87 8.60
N GLY A 85 -15.12 1.88 9.09
CA GLY A 85 -16.31 2.42 8.44
C GLY A 85 -16.02 3.38 7.28
N PHE A 86 -14.75 3.72 7.02
CA PHE A 86 -14.34 4.60 5.93
C PHE A 86 -14.09 3.78 4.66
N THR A 87 -14.26 4.42 3.50
CA THR A 87 -13.65 3.93 2.26
C THR A 87 -12.16 4.23 2.36
N ASN A 88 -11.35 3.20 2.54
CA ASN A 88 -9.90 3.32 2.65
C ASN A 88 -9.25 3.20 1.26
N GLU A 89 -8.39 4.15 0.93
CA GLU A 89 -7.65 4.24 -0.33
C GLU A 89 -6.15 4.12 -0.05
N TYR A 90 -5.48 3.31 -0.87
CA TYR A 90 -4.04 3.09 -0.82
C TYR A 90 -3.46 3.41 -2.18
N LEU A 91 -2.64 4.46 -2.25
CA LEU A 91 -1.87 4.81 -3.44
C LEU A 91 -0.46 4.30 -3.28
N VAL A 92 0.04 3.55 -4.26
CA VAL A 92 1.37 2.96 -4.23
C VAL A 92 2.22 3.58 -5.32
N THR A 93 3.41 4.04 -4.95
CA THR A 93 4.44 4.44 -5.92
C THR A 93 5.72 3.68 -5.65
N PHE A 94 6.43 3.31 -6.71
CA PHE A 94 7.66 2.53 -6.61
C PHE A 94 8.52 2.67 -7.86
N PHE A 95 9.79 2.32 -7.75
CA PHE A 95 10.69 2.21 -8.89
C PHE A 95 10.91 0.74 -9.27
N ALA A 96 10.86 0.47 -10.57
CA ALA A 96 11.28 -0.80 -11.15
C ALA A 96 11.85 -0.51 -12.54
N GLU A 97 12.88 -1.24 -12.97
CA GLU A 97 13.48 -1.07 -14.30
C GLU A 97 13.88 0.40 -14.62
N ASN A 98 14.36 1.15 -13.61
CA ASN A 98 14.66 2.59 -13.69
C ASN A 98 13.47 3.49 -14.11
N LYS A 99 12.23 3.04 -13.92
CA LYS A 99 11.01 3.80 -14.17
C LYS A 99 10.18 3.90 -12.88
N LEU A 100 9.51 5.05 -12.73
CA LEU A 100 8.54 5.25 -11.65
C LEU A 100 7.18 4.70 -12.09
N PHE A 101 6.56 3.92 -11.21
CA PHE A 101 5.23 3.37 -11.36
C PHE A 101 4.30 3.93 -10.28
N GLU A 102 3.01 4.00 -10.60
CA GLU A 102 1.94 4.41 -9.68
C GLU A 102 0.75 3.43 -9.85
N GLN A 103 0.11 3.08 -8.73
CA GLN A 103 -1.11 2.28 -8.65
C GLN A 103 -2.10 2.89 -7.65
#